data_AF-A0A415UBL5-F1
#
_entry.id   AF-A0A415UBL5-F1
#
_cell.length_a   1.000
_cell.length_b   1.000
_cell.length_c   1.000
_cell.angle_alpha   90.00
_cell.angle_beta   90.00
_cell.angle_gamma   90.00
#
_symmetry.space_group_name_H-M   'P 1'
#
loop_
_entity.id
_entity.type
_entity.pdbx_description
1 polymer ?
#
loop_
_entity_poly.entity_id
_entity_poly.type
_entity_poly.pdbx_seq_one_letter_code
_entity_poly.pdbx_strand_id
1 'polypeptide(L)'
;MRPIKKSRANAGETLVEVVASIFIFLILMGILQGAITYSSNSLKKNKEIRSDNAKIMEALQNTEVTSVERNKSIDFNATNSDMSIKGNHVFSVATDLNKKIVAYTDSKGEEQTTMFYIYGSPDADASQSDAQVHTTPEGGGNS
;
A
#
# COMPACT_ATOMS: atom_id res chain seq x y z
N MET A 1 -5.95 12.01 -78.50
CA MET A 1 -5.77 11.32 -77.21
C MET A 1 -4.28 11.36 -76.86
N ARG A 2 -3.86 12.16 -75.86
CA ARG A 2 -2.43 12.27 -75.48
C ARG A 2 -2.08 11.19 -74.45
N PRO A 3 -1.00 10.43 -74.60
CA PRO A 3 -0.60 9.43 -73.61
C PRO A 3 -0.07 10.12 -72.35
N ILE A 4 -0.63 9.76 -71.19
CA ILE A 4 -0.15 10.23 -69.88
C ILE A 4 1.21 9.58 -69.63
N LYS A 5 2.28 10.38 -69.53
CA LYS A 5 3.60 9.89 -69.13
C LYS A 5 3.54 9.46 -67.66
N LYS A 6 3.78 8.17 -67.38
CA LYS A 6 3.93 7.66 -66.02
C LYS A 6 5.27 8.13 -65.45
N SER A 7 5.22 8.99 -64.43
CA SER A 7 6.41 9.36 -63.65
C SER A 7 6.84 8.14 -62.81
N ARG A 8 8.03 7.59 -63.07
CA ARG A 8 8.64 6.47 -62.32
C ARG A 8 9.89 6.92 -61.57
N ALA A 9 9.93 8.16 -61.09
CA ALA A 9 10.99 8.58 -60.16
C ALA A 9 10.57 8.21 -58.73
N ASN A 10 11.30 7.27 -58.12
CA ASN A 10 11.28 6.94 -56.69
C ASN A 10 9.97 6.37 -56.10
N ALA A 11 8.99 6.02 -56.93
CA ALA A 11 7.65 5.58 -56.49
C ALA A 11 7.60 4.29 -55.62
N GLY A 12 8.70 3.53 -55.54
CA GLY A 12 8.82 2.35 -54.69
C GLY A 12 9.52 2.59 -53.35
N GLU A 13 10.48 3.52 -53.30
CA GLU A 13 11.28 3.83 -52.09
C GLU A 13 10.47 4.73 -51.14
N THR A 14 9.81 5.76 -51.68
CA THR A 14 8.97 6.68 -50.90
C THR A 14 7.70 6.01 -50.34
N LEU A 15 7.16 5.01 -51.03
CA LEU A 15 6.00 4.26 -50.55
C LEU A 15 6.36 3.41 -49.33
N VAL A 16 7.50 2.73 -49.36
CA VAL A 16 7.96 1.90 -48.23
C VAL A 16 8.29 2.76 -47.02
N GLU A 17 8.95 3.91 -47.21
CA GLU A 17 9.25 4.86 -46.12
C GLU A 17 7.98 5.40 -45.46
N VAL A 18 6.97 5.80 -46.25
CA VAL A 18 5.69 6.29 -45.72
C VAL A 18 4.96 5.18 -44.96
N VAL A 19 4.93 3.96 -45.52
CA VAL A 19 4.30 2.81 -44.85
C VAL A 19 5.02 2.45 -43.55
N ALA A 20 6.35 2.42 -43.55
CA ALA A 20 7.15 2.18 -42.35
C ALA A 20 6.93 3.25 -41.27
N SER A 21 6.84 4.52 -41.68
CA SER A 21 6.57 5.65 -40.78
C SER A 21 5.18 5.54 -40.14
N ILE A 22 4.16 5.14 -40.91
CA ILE A 22 2.81 4.89 -40.39
C ILE A 22 2.82 3.74 -39.40
N PHE A 23 3.50 2.62 -39.70
CA PHE A 23 3.59 1.49 -38.78
C PHE A 23 4.26 1.87 -37.46
N ILE A 24 5.41 2.57 -37.51
CA ILE A 24 6.10 3.04 -36.31
C ILE A 24 5.21 3.98 -35.51
N PHE A 25 4.54 4.92 -36.17
CA PHE A 25 3.62 5.86 -35.52
C PHE A 25 2.47 5.14 -34.79
N LEU A 26 1.85 4.14 -35.43
CA LEU A 26 0.77 3.36 -34.83
C LEU A 26 1.23 2.53 -33.63
N ILE A 27 2.44 1.95 -33.70
CA ILE A 27 3.03 1.24 -32.56
C ILE A 27 3.26 2.20 -31.39
N LEU A 28 3.87 3.36 -31.64
CA LEU A 28 4.10 4.38 -30.61
C LEU A 28 2.79 4.91 -30.02
N MET A 29 1.78 5.13 -30.85
CA MET A 29 0.45 5.55 -30.40
C MET A 29 -0.22 4.49 -29.52
N GLY A 30 -0.10 3.21 -29.88
CA GLY A 30 -0.60 2.10 -29.06
C GLY A 30 0.09 2.02 -27.69
N ILE A 31 1.42 2.17 -27.66
CA ILE A 31 2.19 2.18 -26.40
C ILE A 31 1.81 3.40 -25.55
N LEU A 32 1.68 4.58 -26.16
CA LEU A 32 1.31 5.81 -25.45
C LEU A 32 -0.09 5.71 -24.83
N GLN A 33 -1.07 5.18 -25.58
CA GLN A 33 -2.42 4.92 -25.05
C GLN A 33 -2.40 3.92 -23.90
N GLY A 34 -1.61 2.84 -24.02
CA GLY A 34 -1.42 1.86 -22.95
C GLY A 34 -0.85 2.50 -21.68
N ALA A 35 0.19 3.32 -21.83
CA ALA A 35 0.83 4.03 -20.71
C ALA A 35 -0.12 5.04 -20.03
N ILE A 36 -0.89 5.82 -20.80
CA ILE A 36 -1.86 6.78 -20.25
C ILE A 36 -2.96 6.05 -19.47
N THR A 37 -3.54 4.99 -20.04
CA THR A 37 -4.58 4.20 -19.37
C THR A 37 -4.06 3.56 -18.08
N TYR A 38 -2.86 2.96 -18.12
CA TYR A 38 -2.25 2.40 -16.92
C TYR A 38 -1.99 3.48 -15.85
N SER A 39 -1.42 4.62 -16.24
CA SER A 39 -1.09 5.72 -15.32
C SER A 39 -2.35 6.31 -14.67
N SER A 40 -3.38 6.58 -15.48
CA SER A 40 -4.65 7.13 -14.99
C SER A 40 -5.38 6.18 -14.04
N ASN A 41 -5.44 4.88 -14.37
CA ASN A 41 -6.03 3.86 -13.50
C ASN A 41 -5.25 3.70 -12.20
N SER A 42 -3.92 3.71 -12.27
CA SER A 42 -3.04 3.63 -11.09
C SER A 42 -3.22 4.85 -10.19
N LEU A 43 -3.30 6.05 -10.77
CA LEU A 43 -3.55 7.28 -10.03
C LEU A 43 -4.93 7.27 -9.36
N LYS A 44 -5.97 6.84 -10.09
CA LYS A 44 -7.32 6.69 -9.54
C LYS A 44 -7.30 5.72 -8.36
N LYS A 45 -6.71 4.54 -8.53
CA LYS A 45 -6.61 3.54 -7.45
C LYS A 45 -5.81 4.05 -6.25
N ASN A 46 -4.75 4.84 -6.48
CA ASN A 46 -3.98 5.43 -5.39
C ASN A 46 -4.82 6.44 -4.58
N LYS A 47 -5.64 7.26 -5.25
CA LYS A 47 -6.56 8.18 -4.59
C LYS A 47 -7.63 7.45 -3.78
N GLU A 48 -8.21 6.38 -4.36
CA GLU A 48 -9.15 5.49 -3.68
C GLU A 48 -8.53 4.93 -2.38
N ILE A 49 -7.34 4.33 -2.45
CA ILE A 49 -6.63 3.79 -1.28
C ILE A 49 -6.37 4.86 -0.22
N ARG A 50 -5.92 6.05 -0.61
CA ARG A 50 -5.68 7.14 0.36
C ARG A 50 -6.96 7.58 1.05
N SER A 51 -8.05 7.70 0.29
CA SER A 51 -9.37 8.03 0.83
C SER A 51 -9.86 6.95 1.80
N ASP A 52 -9.72 5.68 1.43
CA ASP A 52 -10.16 4.55 2.26
C ASP A 52 -9.34 4.47 3.54
N ASN A 53 -8.02 4.62 3.45
CA ASN A 53 -7.14 4.65 4.62
C ASN A 53 -7.46 5.79 5.59
N ALA A 54 -7.84 6.97 5.08
CA ALA A 54 -8.26 8.08 5.93
C ALA A 54 -9.53 7.73 6.72
N LYS A 55 -10.53 7.16 6.05
CA LYS A 55 -11.78 6.69 6.70
C LYS A 55 -11.51 5.58 7.70
N ILE A 56 -10.66 4.61 7.36
CA ILE A 56 -10.26 3.53 8.27
C ILE A 56 -9.57 4.10 9.51
N MET A 57 -8.67 5.08 9.34
CA MET A 57 -7.95 5.68 10.47
C MET A 57 -8.90 6.44 11.41
N GLU A 58 -9.80 7.24 10.85
CA GLU A 58 -10.84 7.93 11.62
C GLU A 58 -11.74 6.94 12.36
N ALA A 59 -12.22 5.91 11.68
CA ALA A 59 -13.06 4.88 12.30
C ALA A 59 -12.27 4.08 13.34
N LEU A 60 -11.00 3.75 13.11
CA LEU A 60 -10.13 3.01 14.04
C LEU A 60 -9.92 3.75 15.36
N GLN A 61 -9.78 5.08 15.32
CA GLN A 61 -9.64 5.90 16.52
C GLN A 61 -10.90 5.80 17.39
N ASN A 62 -12.08 5.85 16.76
CA ASN A 62 -13.38 5.86 17.44
C ASN A 62 -13.96 4.47 17.75
N THR A 63 -13.43 3.41 17.11
CA THR A 63 -13.92 2.05 17.30
C THR A 63 -13.56 1.54 18.70
N GLU A 64 -14.54 0.96 19.38
CA GLU A 64 -14.35 0.35 20.69
C GLU A 64 -13.38 -0.84 20.65
N VAL A 65 -12.61 -0.99 21.72
CA VAL A 65 -11.70 -2.11 21.90
C VAL A 65 -12.47 -3.29 22.48
N THR A 66 -12.37 -4.46 21.84
CA THR A 66 -12.90 -5.71 22.37
C THR A 66 -11.76 -6.58 22.89
N SER A 67 -11.87 -7.07 24.12
CA SER A 67 -10.90 -8.01 24.71
C SER A 67 -10.99 -9.37 24.01
N VAL A 68 -9.82 -9.94 23.67
CA VAL A 68 -9.69 -11.27 23.08
C VAL A 68 -9.14 -12.24 24.11
N GLU A 69 -8.03 -11.89 24.75
CA GLU A 69 -7.34 -12.71 25.74
C GLU A 69 -6.67 -11.79 26.76
N ARG A 70 -6.84 -12.07 28.06
CA ARG A 70 -6.22 -11.30 29.13
C ARG A 70 -5.03 -12.03 29.74
N ASN A 71 -4.04 -11.29 30.22
CA ASN A 71 -2.84 -11.80 30.88
C ASN A 71 -2.09 -12.86 30.06
N LYS A 72 -2.02 -12.66 28.74
CA LYS A 72 -1.21 -13.48 27.85
C LYS A 72 0.27 -13.24 28.12
N SER A 73 1.03 -14.31 28.35
CA SER A 73 2.49 -14.23 28.45
C SER A 73 3.11 -14.24 27.06
N ILE A 74 3.90 -13.22 26.72
CA ILE A 74 4.80 -13.23 25.56
C ILE A 74 6.21 -13.54 26.05
N ASP A 75 6.76 -14.65 25.57
CA ASP A 75 8.08 -15.13 25.99
C ASP A 75 9.19 -14.64 25.06
N PHE A 76 10.18 -13.98 25.65
CA PHE A 76 11.39 -13.55 24.98
C PHE A 76 12.50 -14.58 25.22
N ASN A 77 12.98 -15.16 24.13
CA ASN A 77 13.96 -16.23 24.16
C ASN A 77 15.21 -15.78 23.40
N ALA A 78 16.38 -16.16 23.88
CA ALA A 78 17.63 -15.95 23.17
C ALA A 78 17.60 -16.74 21.86
N THR A 79 18.27 -16.24 20.84
CA THR A 79 18.48 -16.95 19.58
C THR A 79 19.95 -16.86 19.20
N ASN A 80 20.40 -17.79 18.35
CA ASN A 80 21.68 -17.64 17.69
C ASN A 80 21.64 -16.47 16.68
N SER A 81 22.78 -16.05 16.15
CA SER A 81 22.91 -14.83 15.34
C SER A 81 22.05 -14.79 14.07
N ASP A 82 21.62 -15.95 13.56
CA ASP A 82 20.75 -16.07 12.38
C ASP A 82 19.27 -16.32 12.72
N MET A 83 18.90 -16.27 14.01
CA MET A 83 17.55 -16.52 14.53
C MET A 83 16.95 -17.90 14.25
N SER A 84 17.73 -18.87 13.73
CA SER A 84 17.22 -20.18 13.34
C SER A 84 17.06 -21.15 14.51
N ILE A 85 17.84 -20.98 15.58
CA ILE A 85 17.82 -21.82 16.77
C ILE A 85 17.30 -21.00 17.95
N LYS A 86 16.18 -21.44 18.50
CA LYS A 86 15.65 -20.93 19.76
C LYS A 86 16.52 -21.44 20.91
N GLY A 87 17.15 -20.52 21.63
CA GLY A 87 17.90 -20.78 22.85
C GLY A 87 17.04 -20.63 24.10
N ASN A 88 17.69 -20.32 25.22
CA ASN A 88 17.03 -20.23 26.53
C ASN A 88 15.99 -19.10 26.59
N HIS A 89 14.98 -19.33 27.43
CA HIS A 89 14.10 -18.26 27.90
C HIS A 89 14.92 -17.19 28.65
N VAL A 90 14.61 -15.92 28.39
CA VAL A 90 15.26 -14.77 29.02
C VAL A 90 14.29 -14.10 30.00
N PHE A 91 13.10 -13.74 29.51
CA PHE A 91 12.03 -13.15 30.32
C PHE A 91 10.68 -13.27 29.60
N SER A 92 9.59 -12.96 30.30
CA SER A 92 8.24 -12.88 29.72
C SER A 92 7.58 -11.56 30.07
N VAL A 93 6.69 -11.10 29.19
CA VAL A 93 5.87 -9.91 29.40
C VAL A 93 4.41 -10.32 29.38
N ALA A 94 3.67 -9.98 30.43
CA ALA A 94 2.22 -10.14 30.45
C ALA A 94 1.57 -9.02 29.62
N THR A 95 0.61 -9.38 28.77
CA THR A 95 -0.13 -8.46 27.93
C THR A 95 -1.58 -8.90 27.76
N ASP A 96 -2.46 -7.94 27.53
CA ASP A 96 -3.80 -8.22 27.05
C ASP A 96 -3.83 -8.15 25.53
N LEU A 97 -4.34 -9.19 24.88
CA LEU A 97 -4.64 -9.17 23.47
C LEU A 97 -6.06 -8.64 23.27
N ASN A 98 -6.16 -7.53 22.55
CA ASN A 98 -7.41 -6.90 22.21
C ASN A 98 -7.56 -6.80 20.68
N LYS A 99 -8.77 -6.50 20.22
CA LYS A 99 -9.05 -6.22 18.81
C LYS A 99 -10.00 -5.03 18.63
N LYS A 100 -9.89 -4.37 17.49
CA LYS A 100 -10.89 -3.43 16.98
C LYS A 100 -11.40 -3.94 15.64
N ILE A 101 -12.73 -4.06 15.50
CA ILE A 101 -13.38 -4.39 14.23
C ILE A 101 -13.93 -3.09 13.67
N VAL A 102 -13.24 -2.54 12.69
CA VAL A 102 -13.50 -1.21 12.13
C VAL A 102 -14.39 -1.38 10.90
N ALA A 103 -15.59 -0.81 10.96
CA ALA A 103 -16.46 -0.66 9.80
C ALA A 103 -16.16 0.67 9.09
N TYR A 104 -16.12 0.66 7.76
CA TYR A 104 -15.95 1.86 6.95
C TYR A 104 -16.63 1.69 5.59
N THR A 105 -17.09 2.80 5.02
CA THR A 105 -17.59 2.82 3.63
C THR A 105 -16.43 3.11 2.69
N ASP A 106 -16.13 2.22 1.75
CA ASP A 106 -15.01 2.39 0.82
C ASP A 106 -15.25 3.51 -0.21
N SER A 107 -14.30 3.68 -1.12
CA SER A 107 -14.32 4.68 -2.18
C SER A 107 -15.35 4.39 -3.29
N LYS A 108 -15.97 3.22 -3.27
CA LYS A 108 -17.05 2.80 -4.17
C LYS A 108 -18.44 2.91 -3.53
N GLY A 109 -18.50 3.19 -2.23
CA GLY A 109 -19.76 3.30 -1.49
C GLY A 109 -20.18 2.01 -0.79
N GLU A 110 -19.33 1.00 -0.77
CA GLU A 110 -19.64 -0.31 -0.17
C GLU A 110 -19.18 -0.33 1.29
N GLU A 111 -20.00 -0.90 2.17
CA GLU A 111 -19.58 -1.14 3.56
C GLU A 111 -18.57 -2.28 3.62
N GLN A 112 -17.45 -2.03 4.31
CA GLN A 112 -16.37 -2.97 4.51
C GLN A 112 -16.00 -3.01 5.99
N THR A 113 -15.39 -4.12 6.40
CA THR A 113 -14.83 -4.25 7.76
C THR A 113 -13.38 -4.68 7.70
N THR A 114 -12.58 -4.17 8.63
CA THR A 114 -11.20 -4.59 8.83
C THR A 114 -10.91 -4.78 10.31
N MET A 115 -10.04 -5.74 10.64
CA MET A 115 -9.74 -6.11 12.01
C MET A 115 -8.30 -5.75 12.36
N PHE A 116 -8.12 -5.04 13.47
CA PHE A 116 -6.81 -4.71 14.04
C PHE A 116 -6.65 -5.40 15.38
N TYR A 117 -5.49 -6.01 15.61
CA TYR A 117 -5.09 -6.53 16.92
C TYR A 117 -4.19 -5.53 17.64
N ILE A 118 -4.40 -5.39 18.94
CA ILE A 118 -3.69 -4.43 19.79
C ILE A 118 -3.27 -5.15 21.07
N TYR A 119 -1.98 -5.11 21.38
CA TYR A 119 -1.47 -5.54 22.67
C TYR A 119 -1.56 -4.38 23.67
N GLY A 120 -2.22 -4.60 24.79
CA GLY A 120 -2.38 -3.65 25.89
C GLY A 120 -1.63 -4.11 27.15
N SER A 121 -1.47 -3.19 28.09
CA SER A 121 -0.99 -3.53 29.44
C SER A 121 -2.12 -4.22 30.22
N PRO A 122 -1.86 -5.33 30.93
CA PRO A 122 -2.88 -6.01 31.74
C PRO A 122 -3.42 -5.16 32.89
N ASP A 123 -2.64 -4.16 33.32
CA ASP A 123 -2.96 -3.26 34.44
C ASP A 123 -3.54 -1.92 33.97
N ALA A 124 -3.62 -1.68 32.66
CA ALA A 124 -4.26 -0.49 32.14
C ALA A 124 -5.77 -0.73 32.12
N ASP A 125 -6.45 -0.23 33.16
CA ASP A 125 -7.90 -0.03 33.11
C ASP A 125 -8.29 0.60 31.77
N ALA A 126 -9.41 0.13 31.19
CA ALA A 126 -9.88 0.41 29.83
C ALA A 126 -10.29 1.88 29.53
N SER A 127 -9.65 2.85 30.21
CA SER A 127 -9.99 4.27 30.27
C SER A 127 -8.81 5.18 29.95
N GLN A 128 -7.93 4.80 29.01
CA GLN A 128 -7.00 5.76 28.37
C GLN A 128 -7.20 5.79 26.86
N SER A 129 -8.34 6.36 26.46
CA SER A 129 -8.31 7.38 25.42
C SER A 129 -7.56 8.59 25.98
N ASP A 130 -6.31 8.82 25.57
CA ASP A 130 -5.77 10.17 25.30
C ASP A 130 -4.26 10.12 24.95
N ALA A 131 -3.97 10.65 23.76
CA ALA A 131 -2.71 11.28 23.33
C ALA A 131 -1.40 10.77 23.94
N GLN A 132 -0.80 9.72 23.38
CA GLN A 132 0.64 9.50 23.52
C GLN A 132 1.39 10.44 22.55
N VAL A 133 1.80 11.59 23.07
CA VAL A 133 2.79 12.48 22.45
C VAL A 133 4.09 11.69 22.28
N HIS A 134 4.52 11.53 21.04
CA HIS A 134 5.84 11.01 20.69
C HIS A 134 6.91 11.98 21.21
N THR A 135 7.52 11.67 22.36
CA THR A 135 8.77 12.32 22.77
C THR A 135 9.93 11.43 22.35
N THR A 136 10.66 11.87 21.32
CA THR A 136 11.95 11.31 20.95
C THR A 136 12.92 11.51 22.12
N PRO A 137 13.61 10.47 22.63
CA PRO A 137 14.64 10.67 23.65
C PRO A 137 15.83 11.39 23.03
N GLU A 138 16.18 12.57 23.55
CA GLU A 138 17.46 13.21 23.23
C GLU A 138 18.61 12.34 23.76
N GLY A 139 19.58 12.06 22.88
CA GLY A 139 20.71 11.19 23.15
C GLY A 139 21.55 11.66 24.33
N GLY A 140 21.83 10.74 25.25
CA GLY A 140 22.75 10.94 26.36
C GLY A 140 24.18 11.13 25.83
N GLY A 141 24.74 12.31 26.08
CA GLY A 141 26.16 12.59 25.95
C GLY A 141 26.95 11.93 27.07
N ASN A 142 28.06 11.29 26.69
CA ASN A 142 29.03 10.64 27.56
C ASN A 142 29.50 11.54 28.72
N SER A 143 29.72 10.90 29.87
CA SER A 143 30.76 11.29 30.84
C SER A 143 31.72 10.12 31.01
#